data_AF-A0A946MBF7-F1
#
_entry.id   AF-A0A946MBF7-F1
#
_cell.length_a   1.000
_cell.length_b   1.000
_cell.length_c   1.000
_cell.angle_alpha   90.00
_cell.angle_beta   90.00
_cell.angle_gamma   90.00
#
_symmetry.space_group_name_H-M   'P 1'
#
loop_
_entity.id
_entity.type
_entity.pdbx_description
1 polymer ?
#
loop_
_entity_poly.entity_id
_entity_poly.type
_entity_poly.pdbx_seq_one_letter_code
_entity_poly.pdbx_strand_id
1 'polypeptide(L)'
;TTTIGFVWDDASVKVPQLLSQLRKIEFPELTQRPIAHDALVMRQDYPHFDELSAIIQRQIASSINSPFKRLESGKQPYVALGQSAKGLGIEVSQLLRKDMRGVGNMLVQAYRQRSADNPFRLALVLSGGGAKCAYQVGAVSEIEGAIAELNARNQTNISIDLVVGTSGGAINAVPVSMEMSVDKAGQQKWQEVWLELDQREIVLPSRGVRINIGIWIALLQVAGLIALLRLLVRDPARRRIRSAQWISALGGIELALVLIPFTPWALLGHNHLLHHLWLWLSLGGQYTAITLLLFGGISFVGILRLKRQRAAVQKLRRLRTGLLLTLGILGLPLLQMGVMFLGHATLSSGDGMTQEIYKGFSGLVGDVPSDAVTVGNSVMKLEQLSENLISQGLVKRDLVLTATAIAKNRSSLPSDLYFFFAANEDQPQPRYGTRGIDMQRHPEQLLNIVLGSSSIYPVFPAHELFDVPNQGDRIELVDGGFAHNAPLEAAVLWGATHVVLIDAAPAQLRDGTNLADSMLRGFGHLFQQSQLSDKRSKDAVMVFTLESRFEPKLCVLDFANVLVEQGIYHGRQDVIRALRHQDNFPPDQLLPPFIVTYGQPRFEDIVAPVKSVLLGP
;
A
#
# COMPACT_ATOMS: atom_id res chain seq x y z
N THR A 1 -25.03 -10.21 -19.24
CA THR A 1 -24.93 -8.93 -18.51
C THR A 1 -24.83 -7.84 -19.54
N THR A 2 -25.78 -6.91 -19.54
CA THR A 2 -26.08 -6.01 -20.66
C THR A 2 -24.90 -5.07 -20.92
N THR A 3 -24.13 -5.39 -21.95
CA THR A 3 -23.02 -4.60 -22.47
C THR A 3 -23.58 -3.27 -22.99
N ILE A 4 -23.17 -2.15 -22.39
CA ILE A 4 -23.50 -0.81 -22.89
C ILE A 4 -22.20 -0.17 -23.41
N GLY A 5 -22.20 0.13 -24.71
CA GLY A 5 -21.30 1.12 -25.30
C GLY A 5 -21.09 0.95 -26.80
N PHE A 6 -21.67 1.85 -27.59
CA PHE A 6 -21.04 2.38 -28.79
C PHE A 6 -21.38 3.87 -28.94
N VAL A 7 -20.35 4.70 -29.15
CA VAL A 7 -20.53 6.03 -29.75
C VAL A 7 -20.81 5.78 -31.23
N TRP A 8 -21.96 6.27 -31.63
CA TRP A 8 -22.68 6.01 -32.87
C TRP A 8 -21.99 6.69 -34.05
N ASP A 9 -21.53 5.91 -35.03
CA ASP A 9 -21.56 6.20 -36.48
C ASP A 9 -20.97 5.04 -37.33
N ASP A 10 -19.97 4.30 -36.81
CA ASP A 10 -19.24 3.30 -37.62
C ASP A 10 -19.75 1.84 -37.55
N ALA A 11 -20.57 1.50 -36.54
CA ALA A 11 -20.90 0.10 -36.25
C ALA A 11 -21.91 -0.52 -37.25
N SER A 12 -22.84 0.27 -37.77
CA SER A 12 -23.82 -0.17 -38.79
C SER A 12 -23.14 -0.52 -40.12
N VAL A 13 -22.01 0.11 -40.42
CA VAL A 13 -21.20 -0.12 -41.63
C VAL A 13 -20.27 -1.31 -41.46
N LYS A 14 -19.64 -1.46 -40.27
CA LYS A 14 -18.58 -2.46 -40.04
C LYS A 14 -19.11 -3.83 -39.62
N VAL A 15 -20.22 -3.92 -38.87
CA VAL A 15 -20.75 -5.21 -38.37
C VAL A 15 -22.30 -5.22 -38.38
N PRO A 16 -22.94 -5.40 -39.55
CA PRO A 16 -24.40 -5.29 -39.69
C PRO A 16 -25.21 -6.27 -38.84
N GLN A 17 -24.62 -7.42 -38.50
CA GLN A 17 -25.26 -8.50 -37.73
C GLN A 17 -25.58 -8.11 -36.29
N LEU A 18 -24.92 -7.08 -35.75
CA LEU A 18 -25.17 -6.59 -34.39
C LEU A 18 -26.43 -5.71 -34.30
N LEU A 19 -26.92 -5.16 -35.42
CA LEU A 19 -28.07 -4.25 -35.41
C LEU A 19 -29.34 -4.87 -34.81
N SER A 20 -29.56 -6.17 -34.99
CA SER A 20 -30.71 -6.89 -34.43
C SER A 20 -30.59 -7.19 -32.92
N GLN A 21 -29.38 -7.06 -32.36
CA GLN A 21 -29.07 -7.37 -30.96
C GLN A 21 -28.87 -6.11 -30.11
N LEU A 22 -28.83 -4.93 -30.73
CA LEU A 22 -28.58 -3.66 -30.08
C LEU A 22 -29.90 -2.92 -29.80
N ARG A 23 -30.07 -2.46 -28.56
CA ARG A 23 -31.13 -1.51 -28.19
C ARG A 23 -30.53 -0.12 -28.10
N LYS A 24 -30.92 0.78 -29.00
CA LYS A 24 -30.55 2.19 -28.92
C LYS A 24 -31.20 2.80 -27.68
N ILE A 25 -30.39 3.26 -26.75
CA ILE A 25 -30.85 4.06 -25.61
C ILE A 25 -30.85 5.50 -26.08
N GLU A 26 -32.03 6.09 -26.27
CA GLU A 26 -32.13 7.46 -26.70
C GLU A 26 -31.94 8.40 -25.51
N PHE A 27 -30.87 9.18 -25.58
CA PHE A 27 -30.70 10.37 -24.76
C PHE A 27 -30.95 11.58 -25.66
N PRO A 28 -32.21 11.94 -25.96
CA PRO A 28 -32.53 13.06 -26.85
C PRO A 28 -31.86 14.36 -26.38
N GLU A 29 -31.64 14.49 -25.06
CA GLU A 29 -30.92 15.60 -24.45
C GLU A 29 -29.42 15.62 -24.80
N LEU A 30 -28.76 14.49 -25.04
CA LEU A 30 -27.37 14.44 -25.53
C LEU A 30 -27.31 14.65 -27.04
N THR A 31 -28.27 14.11 -27.80
CA THR A 31 -28.29 14.21 -29.26
C THR A 31 -28.56 15.64 -29.75
N GLN A 32 -29.35 16.41 -29.00
CA GLN A 32 -29.73 17.78 -29.36
C GLN A 32 -28.86 18.84 -28.69
N ARG A 33 -27.94 18.47 -27.79
CA ARG A 33 -27.15 19.43 -27.03
C ARG A 33 -25.67 19.31 -27.37
N PRO A 34 -25.05 20.34 -27.97
CA PRO A 34 -23.60 20.40 -28.01
C PRO A 34 -23.07 20.40 -26.58
N ILE A 35 -22.18 19.45 -26.27
CA ILE A 35 -21.45 19.42 -24.99
C ILE A 35 -20.38 20.50 -25.09
N ALA A 36 -20.53 21.57 -24.31
CA ALA A 36 -19.52 22.62 -24.23
C ALA A 36 -18.24 22.01 -23.65
N HIS A 37 -17.15 22.06 -24.42
CA HIS A 37 -15.83 21.63 -23.97
C HIS A 37 -15.14 22.75 -23.16
N ASP A 38 -15.41 23.99 -23.55
CA ASP A 38 -14.92 25.20 -22.89
C ASP A 38 -16.10 25.99 -22.29
N ALA A 39 -15.92 26.51 -21.08
CA ALA A 39 -16.91 27.31 -20.40
C ALA A 39 -16.34 28.71 -20.10
N LEU A 40 -16.94 29.74 -20.69
CA LEU A 40 -16.67 31.12 -20.30
C LEU A 40 -17.54 31.47 -19.09
N VAL A 41 -16.90 31.79 -17.97
CA VAL A 41 -17.59 32.25 -16.75
C VAL A 41 -17.23 33.72 -16.53
N MET A 42 -18.26 34.56 -16.44
CA MET A 42 -18.11 35.99 -16.21
C MET A 42 -18.71 36.34 -14.84
N ARG A 43 -17.93 37.01 -14.00
CA ARG A 43 -18.40 37.52 -12.71
C ARG A 43 -19.40 38.65 -12.90
N GLN A 44 -20.51 38.64 -12.16
CA GLN A 44 -21.56 39.67 -12.24
C GLN A 44 -21.07 41.07 -11.82
N ASP A 45 -20.02 41.15 -10.99
CA ASP A 45 -19.43 42.39 -10.53
C ASP A 45 -18.26 42.90 -11.40
N TYR A 46 -18.07 42.32 -12.59
CA TYR A 46 -17.09 42.81 -13.55
C TYR A 46 -17.51 44.21 -14.07
N PRO A 47 -16.65 45.25 -14.04
CA PRO A 47 -17.02 46.62 -14.38
C PRO A 47 -17.61 46.81 -15.80
N HIS A 48 -17.22 45.94 -16.74
CA HIS A 48 -17.73 45.94 -18.11
C HIS A 48 -18.66 44.74 -18.37
N PHE A 49 -19.28 44.18 -17.33
CA PHE A 49 -20.17 43.03 -17.44
C PHE A 49 -21.26 43.28 -18.49
N ASP A 50 -21.95 44.41 -18.40
CA ASP A 50 -23.07 44.73 -19.29
C ASP A 50 -22.62 44.91 -20.74
N GLU A 51 -21.49 45.59 -20.97
CA GLU A 51 -20.90 45.75 -22.32
C GLU A 51 -20.47 44.40 -22.91
N LEU A 52 -19.69 43.62 -22.16
CA LEU A 52 -19.18 42.32 -22.62
C LEU A 52 -20.32 41.32 -22.80
N SER A 53 -21.29 41.28 -21.89
CA SER A 53 -22.51 40.48 -21.99
C SER A 53 -23.30 40.86 -23.24
N ALA A 54 -23.46 42.15 -23.54
CA ALA A 54 -24.14 42.62 -24.74
C ALA A 54 -23.38 42.28 -26.03
N ILE A 55 -22.04 42.31 -26.03
CA ILE A 55 -21.20 41.88 -27.16
C ILE A 55 -21.36 40.39 -27.39
N ILE A 56 -21.20 39.58 -26.34
CA ILE A 56 -21.33 38.12 -26.42
C ILE A 56 -22.76 37.75 -26.86
N GLN A 57 -23.79 38.38 -26.30
CA GLN A 57 -25.18 38.14 -26.70
C GLN A 57 -25.45 38.53 -28.15
N ARG A 58 -24.86 39.63 -28.63
CA ARG A 58 -24.93 40.00 -30.06
C ARG A 58 -24.26 38.95 -30.93
N GLN A 59 -23.08 38.46 -30.54
CA GLN A 59 -22.35 37.41 -31.25
C GLN A 59 -23.12 36.07 -31.27
N ILE A 60 -23.82 35.76 -30.17
CA ILE A 60 -24.71 34.59 -30.07
C ILE A 60 -25.90 34.75 -31.01
N ALA A 61 -26.53 35.94 -31.02
CA ALA A 61 -27.72 36.20 -31.82
C ALA A 61 -27.42 36.39 -33.33
N SER A 62 -26.23 36.85 -33.69
CA SER A 62 -25.85 37.16 -35.08
C SER A 62 -25.40 35.95 -35.88
N SER A 63 -25.09 34.83 -35.23
CA SER A 63 -24.65 33.59 -35.88
C SER A 63 -25.68 32.49 -35.66
N ILE A 64 -26.30 32.04 -36.76
CA ILE A 64 -27.21 30.88 -36.78
C ILE A 64 -26.52 29.61 -36.21
N ASN A 65 -25.18 29.57 -36.22
CA ASN A 65 -24.34 28.52 -35.67
C ASN A 65 -23.33 29.08 -34.65
N SER A 66 -23.75 29.95 -33.73
CA SER A 66 -22.81 30.51 -32.75
C SER A 66 -22.22 29.40 -31.87
N PRO A 67 -20.89 29.34 -31.69
CA PRO A 67 -20.26 28.35 -30.81
C PRO A 67 -20.54 28.64 -29.32
N PHE A 68 -21.07 29.82 -29.00
CA PHE A 68 -21.36 30.24 -27.64
C PHE A 68 -22.82 29.99 -27.28
N LYS A 69 -23.04 29.32 -26.14
CA LYS A 69 -24.35 29.11 -25.55
C LYS A 69 -24.39 29.69 -24.15
N ARG A 70 -25.32 30.63 -23.91
CA ARG A 70 -25.54 31.17 -22.56
C ARG A 70 -26.26 30.13 -21.70
N LEU A 71 -25.74 29.89 -20.49
CA LEU A 71 -26.37 29.06 -19.47
C LEU A 71 -26.84 29.96 -18.33
N GLU A 72 -28.12 29.87 -17.92
CA GLU A 72 -28.63 30.63 -16.77
C GLU A 72 -28.11 30.09 -15.44
N SER A 73 -27.80 28.79 -15.39
CA SER A 73 -27.02 28.17 -14.31
C SER A 73 -26.19 27.00 -14.83
N GLY A 74 -25.02 26.74 -14.23
CA GLY A 74 -24.19 25.58 -14.57
C GLY A 74 -24.84 24.22 -14.27
N LYS A 75 -25.95 24.18 -13.51
CA LYS A 75 -26.65 22.95 -13.11
C LYS A 75 -27.72 22.51 -14.12
N GLN A 76 -28.45 23.46 -14.71
CA GLN A 76 -29.63 23.16 -15.53
C GLN A 76 -29.42 22.21 -16.74
N PRO A 77 -28.29 22.20 -17.47
CA PRO A 77 -28.17 21.38 -18.67
C PRO A 77 -28.01 19.89 -18.40
N TYR A 78 -27.43 19.53 -17.26
CA TYR A 78 -27.04 18.15 -16.95
C TYR A 78 -27.92 17.51 -15.87
N VAL A 79 -28.73 18.31 -15.15
CA VAL A 79 -29.71 17.78 -14.18
C VAL A 79 -30.76 16.91 -14.88
N ALA A 80 -31.29 17.37 -16.02
CA ALA A 80 -32.27 16.60 -16.79
C ALA A 80 -31.64 15.31 -17.35
N LEU A 81 -30.40 15.39 -17.85
CA LEU A 81 -29.63 14.22 -18.28
C LEU A 81 -29.40 13.22 -17.12
N GLY A 82 -29.08 13.72 -15.93
CA GLY A 82 -28.91 12.90 -14.73
C GLY A 82 -30.22 12.25 -14.27
N GLN A 83 -31.36 12.93 -14.40
CA GLN A 83 -32.68 12.37 -14.12
C GLN A 83 -33.07 11.31 -15.15
N SER A 84 -32.85 11.58 -16.44
CA SER A 84 -33.04 10.63 -17.54
C SER A 84 -32.18 9.38 -17.36
N ALA A 85 -30.92 9.54 -16.94
CA ALA A 85 -30.01 8.44 -16.62
C ALA A 85 -30.52 7.61 -15.43
N LYS A 86 -30.99 8.24 -14.35
CA LYS A 86 -31.61 7.54 -13.22
C LYS A 86 -32.86 6.75 -13.62
N GLY A 87 -33.70 7.29 -14.51
CA GLY A 87 -34.86 6.58 -15.06
C GLY A 87 -34.50 5.31 -15.83
N LEU A 88 -33.25 5.19 -16.28
CA LEU A 88 -32.68 4.01 -16.94
C LEU A 88 -31.88 3.10 -16.00
N GLY A 89 -31.89 3.39 -14.69
CA GLY A 89 -31.12 2.67 -13.68
C GLY A 89 -29.62 2.98 -13.69
N ILE A 90 -29.20 4.08 -14.35
CA ILE A 90 -27.81 4.54 -14.39
C ILE A 90 -27.60 5.54 -13.25
N GLU A 91 -26.87 5.11 -12.24
CA GLU A 91 -26.51 5.94 -11.09
C GLU A 91 -25.22 6.73 -11.32
N VAL A 92 -25.09 7.88 -10.66
CA VAL A 92 -23.89 8.75 -10.77
C VAL A 92 -22.62 7.99 -10.39
N SER A 93 -22.70 7.10 -9.40
CA SER A 93 -21.60 6.24 -8.97
C SER A 93 -21.12 5.29 -10.07
N GLN A 94 -21.99 4.89 -11.00
CA GLN A 94 -21.64 4.05 -12.14
C GLN A 94 -20.98 4.86 -13.26
N LEU A 95 -21.38 6.13 -13.44
CA LEU A 95 -20.76 7.03 -14.43
C LEU A 95 -19.32 7.39 -14.08
N LEU A 96 -19.02 7.46 -12.78
CA LEU A 96 -17.67 7.68 -12.25
C LEU A 96 -16.82 6.40 -12.20
N ARG A 97 -17.29 5.26 -12.70
CA ARG A 97 -16.51 4.03 -12.72
C ARG A 97 -16.19 3.58 -14.15
N LYS A 98 -14.95 3.12 -14.35
CA LYS A 98 -14.44 2.65 -15.65
C LYS A 98 -13.68 1.34 -15.49
N ASP A 99 -13.69 0.55 -16.56
CA ASP A 99 -12.74 -0.54 -16.74
C ASP A 99 -11.42 0.02 -17.31
N MET A 100 -10.37 -0.81 -17.38
CA MET A 100 -9.08 -0.34 -17.88
C MET A 100 -9.14 0.19 -19.32
N ARG A 101 -10.03 -0.35 -20.16
CA ARG A 101 -10.26 0.16 -21.52
C ARG A 101 -10.86 1.56 -21.50
N GLY A 102 -11.84 1.82 -20.63
CA GLY A 102 -12.43 3.13 -20.43
C GLY A 102 -11.41 4.16 -19.93
N VAL A 103 -10.55 3.77 -18.97
CA VAL A 103 -9.42 4.59 -18.51
C VAL A 103 -8.48 4.89 -19.68
N GLY A 104 -8.08 3.87 -20.45
CA GLY A 104 -7.20 4.04 -21.61
C GLY A 104 -7.77 5.01 -22.66
N ASN A 105 -9.05 4.93 -22.99
CA ASN A 105 -9.68 5.88 -23.91
C ASN A 105 -9.61 7.32 -23.41
N MET A 106 -9.80 7.54 -22.11
CA MET A 106 -9.67 8.86 -21.49
C MET A 106 -8.23 9.38 -21.57
N LEU A 107 -7.24 8.52 -21.31
CA LEU A 107 -5.83 8.85 -21.45
C LEU A 107 -5.46 9.20 -22.90
N VAL A 108 -5.95 8.44 -23.90
CA VAL A 108 -5.72 8.75 -25.33
C VAL A 108 -6.31 10.10 -25.71
N GLN A 109 -7.52 10.39 -25.25
CA GLN A 109 -8.16 11.66 -25.52
C GLN A 109 -7.35 12.82 -24.93
N ALA A 110 -6.97 12.72 -23.65
CA ALA A 110 -6.16 13.73 -22.99
C ALA A 110 -4.79 13.91 -23.67
N TYR A 111 -4.14 12.80 -24.03
CA TYR A 111 -2.86 12.82 -24.73
C TYR A 111 -2.97 13.51 -26.09
N ARG A 112 -4.02 13.25 -26.87
CA ARG A 112 -4.23 13.89 -28.19
C ARG A 112 -4.60 15.36 -28.10
N GLN A 113 -5.25 15.77 -27.00
CA GLN A 113 -5.66 17.15 -26.76
C GLN A 113 -4.57 17.98 -26.05
N ARG A 114 -3.42 17.38 -25.73
CA ARG A 114 -2.34 18.08 -25.03
C ARG A 114 -1.84 19.27 -25.85
N SER A 115 -1.61 20.38 -25.16
CA SER A 115 -1.06 21.62 -25.71
C SER A 115 -0.04 22.22 -24.73
N ALA A 116 0.56 23.35 -25.08
CA ALA A 116 1.43 24.08 -24.15
C ALA A 116 0.69 24.53 -22.88
N ASP A 117 -0.58 24.91 -23.02
CA ASP A 117 -1.43 25.39 -21.92
C ASP A 117 -2.14 24.25 -21.18
N ASN A 118 -2.33 23.10 -21.85
CA ASN A 118 -2.92 21.89 -21.26
C ASN A 118 -1.96 20.69 -21.40
N PRO A 119 -0.91 20.60 -20.57
CA PRO A 119 0.09 19.54 -20.67
C PRO A 119 -0.49 18.17 -20.28
N PHE A 120 0.07 17.12 -20.87
CA PHE A 120 -0.19 15.75 -20.46
C PHE A 120 1.03 15.20 -19.72
N ARG A 121 0.87 14.85 -18.45
CA ARG A 121 1.86 14.13 -17.66
C ARG A 121 1.14 13.12 -16.79
N LEU A 122 1.47 11.84 -16.99
CA LEU A 122 0.83 10.73 -16.29
C LEU A 122 1.70 10.29 -15.11
N ALA A 123 1.11 10.33 -13.92
CA ALA A 123 1.74 9.80 -12.71
C ALA A 123 1.09 8.49 -12.27
N LEU A 124 1.89 7.60 -11.70
CA LEU A 124 1.45 6.41 -10.97
C LEU A 124 1.71 6.63 -9.47
N VAL A 125 0.65 6.65 -8.68
CA VAL A 125 0.72 6.81 -7.23
C VAL A 125 0.44 5.46 -6.56
N LEU A 126 1.38 5.00 -5.75
CA LEU A 126 1.33 3.73 -5.02
C LEU A 126 1.13 4.04 -3.53
N SER A 127 -0.07 3.74 -3.04
CA SER A 127 -0.43 3.99 -1.64
C SER A 127 0.34 3.07 -0.68
N GLY A 128 0.28 3.40 0.61
CA GLY A 128 0.76 2.53 1.66
C GLY A 128 -0.21 1.38 1.95
N GLY A 129 0.29 0.37 2.68
CA GLY A 129 -0.50 -0.83 2.99
C GLY A 129 0.27 -2.06 3.52
N GLY A 130 1.58 -1.97 3.75
CA GLY A 130 2.40 -3.11 4.17
C GLY A 130 2.35 -4.25 3.15
N ALA A 131 2.09 -5.48 3.60
CA ALA A 131 1.97 -6.66 2.74
C ALA A 131 0.88 -6.53 1.65
N LYS A 132 -0.13 -5.68 1.86
CA LYS A 132 -1.17 -5.41 0.84
C LYS A 132 -0.62 -4.78 -0.44
N CYS A 133 0.56 -4.16 -0.37
CA CYS A 133 1.22 -3.61 -1.55
C CYS A 133 1.65 -4.70 -2.55
N ALA A 134 1.61 -6.00 -2.20
CA ALA A 134 1.67 -7.10 -3.16
C ALA A 134 0.63 -6.97 -4.29
N TYR A 135 -0.54 -6.40 -4.00
CA TYR A 135 -1.57 -6.09 -5.00
C TYR A 135 -1.06 -5.15 -6.10
N GLN A 136 -0.21 -4.19 -5.76
CA GLN A 136 0.34 -3.22 -6.70
C GLN A 136 1.24 -3.89 -7.74
N VAL A 137 1.99 -4.92 -7.36
CA VAL A 137 2.87 -5.67 -8.30
C VAL A 137 2.06 -6.21 -9.48
N GLY A 138 0.94 -6.88 -9.18
CA GLY A 138 0.06 -7.41 -10.21
C GLY A 138 -0.66 -6.31 -10.99
N ALA A 139 -1.21 -5.32 -10.30
CA ALA A 139 -1.97 -4.25 -10.94
C ALA A 139 -1.11 -3.38 -11.87
N VAL A 140 0.08 -2.96 -11.44
CA VAL A 140 0.98 -2.14 -12.28
C VAL A 140 1.42 -2.90 -13.53
N SER A 141 1.75 -4.20 -13.39
CA SER A 141 2.15 -5.05 -14.52
C SER A 141 1.07 -5.08 -15.62
N GLU A 142 -0.20 -5.21 -15.24
CA GLU A 142 -1.33 -5.21 -16.19
C GLU A 142 -1.66 -3.82 -16.72
N ILE A 143 -1.51 -2.76 -15.91
CA ILE A 143 -1.72 -1.38 -16.35
C ILE A 143 -0.71 -1.01 -17.45
N GLU A 144 0.57 -1.35 -17.26
CA GLU A 144 1.63 -1.12 -18.25
C GLU A 144 1.35 -1.89 -19.55
N GLY A 145 0.95 -3.17 -19.44
CA GLY A 145 0.52 -3.97 -20.59
C GLY A 145 -0.67 -3.33 -21.32
N ALA A 146 -1.66 -2.84 -20.59
CA ALA A 146 -2.82 -2.17 -21.15
C ALA A 146 -2.45 -0.84 -21.83
N ILE A 147 -1.52 -0.05 -21.27
CA ILE A 147 -1.00 1.17 -21.90
C ILE A 147 -0.23 0.85 -23.18
N ALA A 148 0.60 -0.21 -23.19
CA ALA A 148 1.32 -0.65 -24.38
C ALA A 148 0.37 -1.06 -25.51
N GLU A 149 -0.66 -1.85 -25.21
CA GLU A 149 -1.69 -2.22 -26.19
C GLU A 149 -2.47 -1.00 -26.69
N LEU A 150 -2.81 -0.07 -25.79
CA LEU A 150 -3.51 1.16 -26.10
C LEU A 150 -2.69 2.03 -27.06
N ASN A 151 -1.38 2.16 -26.83
CA ASN A 151 -0.45 2.89 -27.70
C ASN A 151 -0.38 2.28 -29.09
N ALA A 152 -0.23 0.95 -29.17
CA ALA A 152 -0.19 0.23 -30.45
C ALA A 152 -1.49 0.44 -31.26
N ARG A 153 -2.65 0.38 -30.60
CA ARG A 153 -3.96 0.54 -31.26
C ARG A 153 -4.26 1.99 -31.69
N ASN A 154 -3.76 2.98 -30.96
CA ASN A 154 -4.12 4.39 -31.16
C ASN A 154 -3.01 5.24 -31.78
N GLN A 155 -1.83 4.66 -32.06
CA GLN A 155 -0.64 5.36 -32.54
C GLN A 155 -0.25 6.51 -31.59
N THR A 156 -0.25 6.22 -30.30
CA THR A 156 0.15 7.16 -29.22
C THR A 156 1.43 6.68 -28.55
N ASN A 157 2.03 7.55 -27.73
CA ASN A 157 3.22 7.23 -26.93
C ASN A 157 3.01 7.65 -25.47
N ILE A 158 1.92 7.17 -24.87
CA ILE A 158 1.59 7.42 -23.48
C ILE A 158 2.51 6.56 -22.61
N SER A 159 3.18 7.18 -21.65
CA SER A 159 4.05 6.52 -20.67
C SER A 159 3.66 6.96 -19.26
N ILE A 160 4.08 6.20 -18.25
CA ILE A 160 4.09 6.67 -16.87
C ILE A 160 5.36 7.51 -16.70
N ASP A 161 5.19 8.81 -16.51
CA ASP A 161 6.30 9.77 -16.47
C ASP A 161 6.84 9.95 -15.04
N LEU A 162 5.96 9.80 -14.05
CA LEU A 162 6.23 10.02 -12.63
C LEU A 162 5.69 8.86 -11.78
N VAL A 163 6.51 8.35 -10.87
CA VAL A 163 6.12 7.32 -9.90
C VAL A 163 6.24 7.89 -8.49
N VAL A 164 5.18 7.77 -7.70
CA VAL A 164 5.14 8.25 -6.32
C VAL A 164 4.77 7.10 -5.40
N GLY A 165 5.52 6.88 -4.33
CA GLY A 165 5.29 5.80 -3.37
C GLY A 165 5.39 6.23 -1.90
N THR A 166 4.64 5.53 -1.06
CA THR A 166 4.69 5.66 0.41
C THR A 166 4.57 4.28 1.05
N SER A 167 5.22 4.03 2.20
CA SER A 167 5.15 2.72 2.88
C SER A 167 5.59 1.56 1.97
N GLY A 168 4.87 0.44 1.99
CA GLY A 168 5.04 -0.65 1.02
C GLY A 168 4.93 -0.20 -0.45
N GLY A 169 4.24 0.92 -0.73
CA GLY A 169 4.21 1.54 -2.05
C GLY A 169 5.55 2.19 -2.43
N ALA A 170 6.36 2.65 -1.48
CA ALA A 170 7.72 3.14 -1.73
C ALA A 170 8.66 1.99 -2.18
N ILE A 171 8.51 0.81 -1.58
CA ILE A 171 9.22 -0.41 -1.99
C ILE A 171 8.92 -0.74 -3.45
N ASN A 172 7.67 -0.55 -3.88
CA ASN A 172 7.23 -0.79 -5.26
C ASN A 172 7.54 0.36 -6.23
N ALA A 173 7.63 1.60 -5.75
CA ALA A 173 7.88 2.76 -6.61
C ALA A 173 9.27 2.71 -7.25
N VAL A 174 10.28 2.21 -6.53
CA VAL A 174 11.65 2.07 -7.05
C VAL A 174 11.72 1.13 -8.27
N PRO A 175 11.32 -0.16 -8.22
CA PRO A 175 11.37 -1.04 -9.40
C PRO A 175 10.50 -0.55 -10.56
N VAL A 176 9.37 0.10 -10.28
CA VAL A 176 8.53 0.70 -11.33
C VAL A 176 9.22 1.90 -11.99
N SER A 177 9.96 2.70 -11.22
CA SER A 177 10.80 3.79 -11.77
C SER A 177 11.98 3.28 -12.59
N MET A 178 12.43 2.04 -12.34
CA MET A 178 13.43 1.31 -13.12
C MET A 178 12.84 0.57 -14.33
N GLU A 179 11.56 0.77 -14.62
CA GLU A 179 10.82 0.11 -15.73
C GLU A 179 10.72 -1.42 -15.63
N MET A 180 10.94 -2.00 -14.44
CA MET A 180 10.79 -3.46 -14.26
C MET A 180 9.34 -3.94 -14.48
N SER A 181 8.36 -3.04 -14.43
CA SER A 181 6.96 -3.35 -14.71
C SER A 181 6.61 -3.41 -16.20
N VAL A 182 7.52 -3.03 -17.11
CA VAL A 182 7.22 -2.88 -18.54
C VAL A 182 7.27 -4.21 -19.28
N ASP A 183 8.28 -5.04 -19.01
CA ASP A 183 8.49 -6.33 -19.69
C ASP A 183 8.28 -7.54 -18.77
N LYS A 184 8.03 -8.71 -19.38
CA LYS A 184 7.71 -9.93 -18.64
C LYS A 184 8.83 -10.42 -17.72
N ALA A 185 10.10 -10.22 -18.10
CA ALA A 185 11.23 -10.68 -17.30
C ALA A 185 11.41 -9.80 -16.05
N GLY A 186 11.29 -8.48 -16.21
CA GLY A 186 11.25 -7.54 -15.08
C GLY A 186 10.09 -7.83 -14.13
N GLN A 187 8.89 -8.04 -14.68
CA GLN A 187 7.69 -8.37 -13.90
C GLN A 187 7.84 -9.66 -13.11
N GLN A 188 8.44 -10.69 -13.72
CA GLN A 188 8.68 -11.97 -13.05
C GLN A 188 9.67 -11.82 -11.89
N LYS A 189 10.82 -11.16 -12.11
CA LYS A 189 11.80 -10.89 -11.04
C LYS A 189 11.19 -10.10 -9.89
N TRP A 190 10.40 -9.08 -10.21
CA TRP A 190 9.73 -8.26 -9.22
C TRP A 190 8.70 -9.05 -8.41
N GLN A 191 7.95 -9.94 -9.06
CA GLN A 191 7.04 -10.88 -8.38
C GLN A 191 7.80 -11.87 -7.49
N GLU A 192 8.91 -12.45 -7.97
CA GLU A 192 9.74 -13.40 -7.21
C GLU A 192 10.25 -12.78 -5.90
N VAL A 193 10.74 -11.54 -5.94
CA VAL A 193 11.17 -10.81 -4.74
C VAL A 193 10.06 -10.71 -3.68
N TRP A 194 8.83 -10.41 -4.10
CA TRP A 194 7.69 -10.37 -3.17
C TRP A 194 7.34 -11.75 -2.61
N LEU A 195 7.43 -12.81 -3.42
CA LEU A 195 7.13 -14.18 -3.01
C LEU A 195 8.18 -14.79 -2.07
N GLU A 196 9.41 -14.26 -2.09
CA GLU A 196 10.50 -14.67 -1.20
C GLU A 196 10.42 -14.04 0.19
N LEU A 197 9.61 -12.99 0.38
CA LEU A 197 9.40 -12.38 1.68
C LEU A 197 8.77 -13.38 2.65
N ASP A 198 9.22 -13.33 3.91
CA ASP A 198 8.65 -14.12 4.99
C ASP A 198 8.47 -13.27 6.25
N GLN A 199 7.23 -13.22 6.75
CA GLN A 199 6.89 -12.45 7.96
C GLN A 199 7.71 -12.86 9.20
N ARG A 200 8.23 -14.09 9.26
CA ARG A 200 9.11 -14.56 10.35
C ARG A 200 10.50 -13.93 10.29
N GLU A 201 10.95 -13.56 9.11
CA GLU A 201 12.25 -12.92 8.87
C GLU A 201 12.13 -11.40 9.02
N ILE A 202 10.99 -10.84 8.62
CA ILE A 202 10.71 -9.39 8.72
C ILE A 202 10.37 -8.98 10.17
N VAL A 203 9.40 -9.66 10.80
CA VAL A 203 8.87 -9.29 12.12
C VAL A 203 9.64 -10.06 13.19
N LEU A 204 10.82 -9.57 13.56
CA LEU A 204 11.69 -10.18 14.57
C LEU A 204 11.70 -9.37 15.87
N PRO A 205 10.95 -9.79 16.91
CA PRO A 205 11.04 -9.16 18.23
C PRO A 205 12.41 -9.36 18.86
N SER A 206 12.69 -8.57 19.91
CA SER A 206 13.94 -8.68 20.67
C SER A 206 14.19 -10.12 21.16
N ARG A 207 15.47 -10.50 21.32
CA ARG A 207 15.84 -11.83 21.83
C ARG A 207 15.16 -12.15 23.16
N GLY A 208 15.03 -11.17 24.05
CA GLY A 208 14.36 -11.32 25.35
C GLY A 208 12.88 -11.67 25.20
N VAL A 209 12.16 -10.99 24.30
CA VAL A 209 10.76 -11.27 23.98
C VAL A 209 10.60 -12.71 23.47
N ARG A 210 11.44 -13.13 22.52
CA ARG A 210 11.39 -14.48 21.94
C ARG A 210 11.68 -15.58 22.97
N ILE A 211 12.64 -15.35 23.86
CA ILE A 211 12.94 -16.26 24.98
C ILE A 211 11.72 -16.42 25.88
N ASN A 212 11.10 -15.30 26.27
CA ASN A 212 9.92 -15.33 27.14
C ASN A 212 8.75 -16.08 26.48
N ILE A 213 8.43 -15.76 25.22
CA ILE A 213 7.41 -16.48 24.43
C ILE A 213 7.69 -17.99 24.44
N GLY A 214 8.94 -18.39 24.15
CA GLY A 214 9.30 -19.81 24.12
C GLY A 214 9.17 -20.51 25.47
N ILE A 215 9.59 -19.87 26.57
CA ILE A 215 9.41 -20.40 27.92
C ILE A 215 7.91 -20.53 28.23
N TRP A 216 7.11 -19.52 27.91
CA TRP A 216 5.67 -19.54 28.17
C TRP A 216 4.95 -20.66 27.43
N ILE A 217 5.23 -20.83 26.14
CA ILE A 217 4.68 -21.93 25.32
C ILE A 217 5.11 -23.28 25.91
N ALA A 218 6.40 -23.44 26.29
CA ALA A 218 6.88 -24.68 26.89
C ALA A 218 6.16 -25.00 28.21
N LEU A 219 5.86 -24.01 29.05
CA LEU A 219 5.11 -24.21 30.29
C LEU A 219 3.66 -24.65 30.02
N LEU A 220 2.99 -24.07 29.03
CA LEU A 220 1.66 -24.49 28.59
C LEU A 220 1.67 -25.94 28.09
N GLN A 221 2.65 -26.32 27.27
CA GLN A 221 2.81 -27.67 26.76
C GLN A 221 3.10 -28.67 27.89
N VAL A 222 3.99 -28.33 28.83
CA VAL A 222 4.27 -29.16 30.02
C VAL A 222 3.01 -29.34 30.86
N ALA A 223 2.24 -28.29 31.11
CA ALA A 223 0.98 -28.37 31.84
C ALA A 223 -0.04 -29.26 31.12
N GLY A 224 -0.19 -29.09 29.81
CA GLY A 224 -1.05 -29.92 28.95
C GLY A 224 -0.64 -31.38 28.95
N LEU A 225 0.65 -31.69 28.79
CA LEU A 225 1.20 -33.05 28.85
C LEU A 225 0.98 -33.70 30.23
N ILE A 226 1.17 -32.94 31.32
CA ILE A 226 0.89 -33.43 32.68
C ILE A 226 -0.60 -33.74 32.83
N ALA A 227 -1.50 -32.88 32.34
CA ALA A 227 -2.93 -33.11 32.38
C ALA A 227 -3.32 -34.36 31.56
N LEU A 228 -2.81 -34.49 30.34
CA LEU A 228 -3.04 -35.63 29.46
C LEU A 228 -2.53 -36.95 30.08
N LEU A 229 -1.32 -36.95 30.66
CA LEU A 229 -0.78 -38.13 31.35
C LEU A 229 -1.57 -38.50 32.60
N ARG A 230 -2.23 -37.55 33.27
CA ARG A 230 -3.15 -37.86 34.38
C ARG A 230 -4.39 -38.60 33.91
N LEU A 231 -4.85 -38.33 32.68
CA LEU A 231 -5.98 -39.04 32.05
C LEU A 231 -5.56 -40.43 31.57
N LEU A 232 -4.41 -40.54 30.89
CA LEU A 232 -3.99 -41.77 30.22
C LEU A 232 -3.29 -42.79 31.14
N VAL A 233 -2.57 -42.35 32.16
CA VAL A 233 -1.75 -43.22 33.01
C VAL A 233 -2.22 -43.15 34.46
N ARG A 234 -2.89 -44.21 34.92
CA ARG A 234 -3.41 -44.31 36.29
C ARG A 234 -2.30 -44.40 37.35
N ASP A 235 -1.20 -45.09 37.04
CA ASP A 235 -0.08 -45.31 37.97
C ASP A 235 0.77 -44.03 38.18
N PRO A 236 0.82 -43.47 39.40
CA PRO A 236 1.62 -42.29 39.72
C PRO A 236 3.13 -42.45 39.49
N ALA A 237 3.69 -43.64 39.65
CA ALA A 237 5.12 -43.87 39.47
C ALA A 237 5.48 -43.85 37.98
N ARG A 238 4.67 -44.51 37.14
CA ARG A 238 4.83 -44.49 35.68
C ARG A 238 4.59 -43.12 35.09
N ARG A 239 3.65 -42.33 35.62
CA ARG A 239 3.39 -40.95 35.17
C ARG A 239 4.65 -40.10 35.18
N ARG A 240 5.49 -40.24 36.19
CA ARG A 240 6.71 -39.42 36.32
C ARG A 240 7.75 -39.76 35.26
N ILE A 241 7.97 -41.05 35.02
CA ILE A 241 8.90 -41.53 33.98
C ILE A 241 8.37 -41.12 32.60
N ARG A 242 7.08 -41.38 32.34
CA ARG A 242 6.43 -41.00 31.08
C ARG A 242 6.45 -39.49 30.85
N SER A 243 6.28 -38.67 31.89
CA SER A 243 6.36 -37.21 31.76
C SER A 243 7.74 -36.73 31.32
N ALA A 244 8.82 -37.27 31.90
CA ALA A 244 10.18 -36.91 31.47
C ALA A 244 10.43 -37.33 30.03
N GLN A 245 10.02 -38.55 29.65
CA GLN A 245 10.15 -39.06 28.29
C GLN A 245 9.35 -38.22 27.27
N TRP A 246 8.09 -37.90 27.57
CA TRP A 246 7.20 -37.17 26.65
C TRP A 246 7.64 -35.71 26.49
N ILE A 247 8.07 -35.05 27.57
CA ILE A 247 8.60 -33.68 27.50
C ILE A 247 9.90 -33.66 26.69
N SER A 248 10.84 -34.59 26.95
CA SER A 248 12.08 -34.70 26.16
C SER A 248 11.82 -35.04 24.70
N ALA A 249 10.89 -35.95 24.42
CA ALA A 249 10.53 -36.32 23.04
C ALA A 249 9.90 -35.14 22.30
N LEU A 250 8.96 -34.42 22.92
CA LEU A 250 8.37 -33.22 22.32
C LEU A 250 9.43 -32.15 22.05
N GLY A 251 10.32 -31.88 23.00
CA GLY A 251 11.42 -30.93 22.81
C GLY A 251 12.37 -31.33 21.68
N GLY A 252 12.64 -32.63 21.51
CA GLY A 252 13.43 -33.15 20.39
C GLY A 252 12.72 -32.99 19.03
N ILE A 253 11.40 -33.26 18.98
CA ILE A 253 10.59 -33.06 17.78
C ILE A 253 10.54 -31.59 17.40
N GLU A 254 10.30 -30.68 18.35
CA GLU A 254 10.28 -29.25 18.07
C GLU A 254 11.65 -28.71 17.66
N LEU A 255 12.73 -29.18 18.29
CA LEU A 255 14.08 -28.81 17.85
C LEU A 255 14.32 -29.26 16.40
N ALA A 256 13.91 -30.48 16.04
CA ALA A 256 14.00 -30.95 14.66
C ALA A 256 13.17 -30.09 13.70
N LEU A 257 11.95 -29.72 14.08
CA LEU A 257 11.08 -28.84 13.27
C LEU A 257 11.66 -27.42 13.10
N VAL A 258 12.38 -26.90 14.10
CA VAL A 258 13.06 -25.60 14.02
C VAL A 258 14.30 -25.67 13.12
N LEU A 259 15.00 -26.81 13.10
CA LEU A 259 16.20 -27.00 12.28
C LEU A 259 15.89 -27.36 10.82
N ILE A 260 14.72 -27.93 10.56
CA ILE A 260 14.25 -28.21 9.20
C ILE A 260 13.58 -26.94 8.65
N PRO A 261 13.94 -26.48 7.44
CA PRO A 261 13.29 -25.32 6.80
C PRO A 261 11.88 -25.68 6.35
N PHE A 262 10.95 -25.77 7.30
CA PHE A 262 9.55 -26.06 7.05
C PHE A 262 8.74 -24.77 7.02
N THR A 263 8.02 -24.58 5.91
CA THR A 263 7.12 -23.45 5.65
C THR A 263 5.68 -23.99 5.54
N PRO A 264 4.87 -23.95 6.61
CA PRO A 264 3.51 -24.46 6.54
C PRO A 264 2.54 -23.50 5.83
N TRP A 265 3.01 -22.38 5.28
CA TRP A 265 2.16 -21.36 4.67
C TRP A 265 1.14 -21.93 3.69
N ALA A 266 1.57 -22.87 2.83
CA ALA A 266 0.69 -23.60 1.91
C ALA A 266 -0.39 -24.43 2.63
N LEU A 267 -0.06 -25.07 3.75
CA LEU A 267 -0.98 -25.91 4.52
C LEU A 267 -2.01 -25.09 5.30
N LEU A 268 -1.66 -23.84 5.67
CA LEU A 268 -2.57 -22.93 6.38
C LEU A 268 -3.59 -22.26 5.45
N GLY A 269 -3.44 -22.43 4.13
CA GLY A 269 -4.32 -21.86 3.12
C GLY A 269 -4.33 -20.33 3.16
N HIS A 270 -5.50 -19.73 2.94
CA HIS A 270 -5.65 -18.26 2.87
C HIS A 270 -6.12 -17.63 4.20
N ASN A 271 -6.19 -18.39 5.30
CA ASN A 271 -6.71 -17.84 6.56
C ASN A 271 -5.62 -17.09 7.34
N HIS A 272 -5.58 -15.77 7.19
CA HIS A 272 -4.59 -14.91 7.87
C HIS A 272 -4.47 -15.13 9.39
N LEU A 273 -5.55 -15.47 10.10
CA LEU A 273 -5.48 -15.73 11.55
C LEU A 273 -4.61 -16.96 11.86
N LEU A 274 -4.65 -17.98 11.01
CA LEU A 274 -3.79 -19.15 11.16
C LEU A 274 -2.33 -18.80 10.88
N HIS A 275 -2.07 -17.93 9.89
CA HIS A 275 -0.73 -17.42 9.61
C HIS A 275 -0.17 -16.62 10.80
N HIS A 276 -0.96 -15.74 11.41
CA HIS A 276 -0.56 -15.01 12.61
C HIS A 276 -0.33 -15.94 13.82
N LEU A 277 -1.19 -16.94 14.03
CA LEU A 277 -1.01 -17.92 15.08
C LEU A 277 0.30 -18.70 14.89
N TRP A 278 0.57 -19.15 13.66
CA TRP A 278 1.81 -19.84 13.34
C TRP A 278 3.04 -18.95 13.53
N LEU A 279 3.00 -17.70 13.06
CA LEU A 279 4.06 -16.72 13.31
C LEU A 279 4.37 -16.65 14.81
N TRP A 280 3.34 -16.45 15.63
CA TRP A 280 3.49 -16.32 17.07
C TRP A 280 4.13 -17.56 17.73
N LEU A 281 3.72 -18.76 17.30
CA LEU A 281 4.33 -20.02 17.73
C LEU A 281 5.79 -20.15 17.26
N SER A 282 6.10 -19.71 16.04
CA SER A 282 7.44 -19.80 15.45
C SER A 282 8.45 -18.86 16.09
N LEU A 283 8.03 -17.66 16.54
CA LEU A 283 8.90 -16.65 17.16
C LEU A 283 9.64 -17.18 18.41
N GLY A 284 9.00 -18.05 19.18
CA GLY A 284 9.57 -18.68 20.38
C GLY A 284 10.09 -20.10 20.16
N GLY A 285 9.90 -20.70 18.98
CA GLY A 285 10.03 -22.15 18.76
C GLY A 285 11.37 -22.74 19.20
N GLN A 286 12.49 -22.09 18.87
CA GLN A 286 13.83 -22.51 19.30
C GLN A 286 13.93 -22.56 20.84
N TYR A 287 13.41 -21.54 21.51
CA TYR A 287 13.45 -21.43 22.97
C TYR A 287 12.42 -22.35 23.64
N THR A 288 11.28 -22.64 23.01
CA THR A 288 10.35 -23.68 23.44
C THR A 288 11.05 -25.03 23.47
N ALA A 289 11.70 -25.42 22.37
CA ALA A 289 12.41 -26.69 22.25
C ALA A 289 13.53 -26.82 23.29
N ILE A 290 14.37 -25.79 23.44
CA ILE A 290 15.44 -25.76 24.47
C ILE A 290 14.85 -25.89 25.87
N THR A 291 13.78 -25.15 26.19
CA THR A 291 13.14 -25.17 27.51
C THR A 291 12.55 -26.55 27.83
N LEU A 292 11.88 -27.17 26.86
CA LEU A 292 11.37 -28.54 27.00
C LEU A 292 12.49 -29.55 27.25
N LEU A 293 13.58 -29.48 26.48
CA LEU A 293 14.73 -30.37 26.66
C LEU A 293 15.37 -30.21 28.04
N LEU A 294 15.52 -28.97 28.52
CA LEU A 294 16.00 -28.67 29.87
C LEU A 294 15.07 -29.24 30.95
N PHE A 295 13.77 -29.01 30.85
CA PHE A 295 12.79 -29.55 31.81
C PHE A 295 12.70 -31.08 31.78
N GLY A 296 12.79 -31.68 30.59
CA GLY A 296 12.86 -33.14 30.42
C GLY A 296 14.12 -33.72 31.07
N GLY A 297 15.29 -33.11 30.83
CA GLY A 297 16.56 -33.51 31.44
C GLY A 297 16.57 -33.37 32.97
N ILE A 298 16.11 -32.22 33.50
CA ILE A 298 15.96 -32.00 34.95
C ILE A 298 15.02 -33.04 35.56
N SER A 299 13.92 -33.35 34.88
CA SER A 299 12.96 -34.37 35.32
C SER A 299 13.59 -35.77 35.34
N PHE A 300 14.39 -36.10 34.32
CA PHE A 300 15.09 -37.38 34.19
C PHE A 300 16.16 -37.57 35.28
N VAL A 301 17.04 -36.59 35.48
CA VAL A 301 18.03 -36.59 36.57
C VAL A 301 17.33 -36.68 37.93
N GLY A 302 16.22 -35.95 38.09
CA GLY A 302 15.39 -36.04 39.27
C GLY A 302 14.81 -37.43 39.51
N ILE A 303 14.54 -38.22 38.47
CA ILE A 303 14.08 -39.62 38.61
C ILE A 303 15.25 -40.49 39.08
N LEU A 304 16.42 -40.38 38.46
CA LEU A 304 17.61 -41.17 38.80
C LEU A 304 18.09 -40.95 40.25
N ARG A 305 17.99 -39.71 40.75
CA ARG A 305 18.44 -39.35 42.11
C ARG A 305 17.47 -39.76 43.23
N LEU A 306 16.25 -40.23 42.92
CA LEU A 306 15.22 -40.45 43.94
C LEU A 306 14.91 -41.94 44.13
N LYS A 307 15.56 -42.54 45.14
CA LYS A 307 15.06 -43.76 45.81
C LYS A 307 13.79 -43.46 46.60
N ARG A 308 12.87 -44.44 46.72
CA ARG A 308 11.54 -44.39 47.39
C ARG A 308 11.45 -43.32 48.50
N GLN A 309 10.92 -42.14 48.18
CA GLN A 309 10.69 -41.06 49.15
C GLN A 309 9.26 -41.10 49.73
N ARG A 310 9.10 -40.65 50.98
CA ARG A 310 7.82 -40.59 51.73
C ARG A 310 6.75 -39.79 50.96
N ALA A 311 5.49 -40.24 51.05
CA ALA A 311 4.35 -39.67 50.32
C ALA A 311 4.13 -38.16 50.57
N ALA A 312 4.41 -37.67 51.79
CA ALA A 312 4.30 -36.25 52.14
C ALA A 312 5.24 -35.36 51.31
N VAL A 313 6.48 -35.80 51.09
CA VAL A 313 7.47 -35.07 50.28
C VAL A 313 7.05 -35.00 48.81
N GLN A 314 6.42 -36.07 48.31
CA GLN A 314 5.88 -36.12 46.95
C GLN A 314 4.68 -35.17 46.77
N LYS A 315 3.79 -35.07 47.77
CA LYS A 315 2.66 -34.13 47.76
C LYS A 315 3.14 -32.67 47.73
N LEU A 316 4.11 -32.32 48.58
CA LEU A 316 4.67 -30.97 48.63
C LEU A 316 5.35 -30.57 47.31
N ARG A 317 6.09 -31.49 46.68
CA ARG A 317 6.70 -31.23 45.36
C ARG A 317 5.66 -31.02 44.26
N ARG A 318 4.58 -31.81 44.23
CA ARG A 318 3.49 -31.61 43.25
C ARG A 318 2.83 -30.25 43.40
N LEU A 319 2.58 -29.81 44.64
CA LEU A 319 2.05 -28.48 44.93
C LEU A 319 3.01 -27.38 44.46
N ARG A 320 4.31 -27.51 44.75
CA ARG A 320 5.34 -26.56 44.27
C ARG A 320 5.42 -26.51 42.75
N THR A 321 5.44 -27.65 42.06
CA THR A 321 5.45 -27.69 40.59
C THR A 321 4.19 -27.07 40.01
N GLY A 322 3.01 -27.37 40.58
CA GLY A 322 1.75 -26.74 40.18
C GLY A 322 1.79 -25.22 40.35
N LEU A 323 2.22 -24.73 41.52
CA LEU A 323 2.35 -23.30 41.80
C LEU A 323 3.32 -22.61 40.84
N LEU A 324 4.50 -23.20 40.58
CA LEU A 324 5.49 -22.64 39.66
C LEU A 324 4.96 -22.59 38.22
N LEU A 325 4.26 -23.64 37.76
CA LEU A 325 3.62 -23.65 36.45
C LEU A 325 2.54 -22.57 36.36
N THR A 326 1.68 -22.44 37.37
CA THR A 326 0.63 -21.41 37.40
C THR A 326 1.23 -20.00 37.40
N LEU A 327 2.24 -19.75 38.24
CA LEU A 327 2.93 -18.46 38.29
C LEU A 327 3.64 -18.17 36.96
N GLY A 328 4.24 -19.16 36.31
CA GLY A 328 4.87 -18.95 35.00
C GLY A 328 3.85 -18.69 33.89
N ILE A 329 2.79 -19.50 33.80
CA ILE A 329 1.75 -19.36 32.76
C ILE A 329 1.00 -18.02 32.88
N LEU A 330 0.70 -17.58 34.10
CA LEU A 330 -0.01 -16.31 34.31
C LEU A 330 0.93 -15.11 34.42
N GLY A 331 2.12 -15.29 34.97
CA GLY A 331 3.07 -14.22 35.25
C GLY A 331 3.94 -13.83 34.06
N LEU A 332 4.36 -14.79 33.22
CA LEU A 332 5.22 -14.48 32.07
C LEU A 332 4.56 -13.57 31.03
N PRO A 333 3.25 -13.69 30.68
CA PRO A 333 2.59 -12.74 29.80
C PRO A 333 2.49 -11.33 30.40
N LEU A 334 2.25 -11.22 31.72
CA LEU A 334 2.22 -9.94 32.41
C LEU A 334 3.62 -9.29 32.44
N LEU A 335 4.64 -10.09 32.74
CA LEU A 335 6.04 -9.67 32.66
C LEU A 335 6.41 -9.26 31.23
N GLN A 336 5.93 -10.01 30.23
CA GLN A 336 6.16 -9.71 28.82
C GLN A 336 5.57 -8.36 28.45
N MET A 337 4.32 -8.07 28.85
CA MET A 337 3.73 -6.74 28.66
C MET A 337 4.57 -5.66 29.35
N GLY A 338 4.95 -5.86 30.62
CA GLY A 338 5.81 -4.91 31.33
C GLY A 338 7.14 -4.64 30.64
N VAL A 339 7.83 -5.69 30.19
CA VAL A 339 9.12 -5.57 29.46
C VAL A 339 8.95 -4.89 28.11
N MET A 340 7.85 -5.17 27.38
CA MET A 340 7.59 -4.51 26.10
C MET A 340 7.29 -3.02 26.27
N PHE A 341 6.52 -2.63 27.29
CA PHE A 341 6.19 -1.21 27.54
C PHE A 341 7.33 -0.41 28.17
N LEU A 342 8.22 -1.05 28.93
CA LEU A 342 9.27 -0.34 29.69
C LEU A 342 10.69 -0.53 29.14
N GLY A 343 10.93 -1.58 28.34
CA GLY A 343 12.27 -2.01 27.96
C GLY A 343 12.60 -1.90 26.47
N HIS A 344 11.62 -1.65 25.60
CA HIS A 344 11.82 -1.58 24.15
C HIS A 344 11.05 -0.41 23.54
N ALA A 345 11.68 0.28 22.59
CA ALA A 345 11.03 1.39 21.86
C ALA A 345 10.00 0.90 20.83
N THR A 346 10.18 -0.33 20.31
CA THR A 346 9.35 -0.92 19.25
C THR A 346 9.16 -2.43 19.43
N LEU A 347 8.23 -3.01 18.67
CA LEU A 347 7.90 -4.45 18.74
C LEU A 347 8.95 -5.34 18.07
N SER A 348 9.59 -4.85 17.01
CA SER A 348 10.65 -5.51 16.22
C SER A 348 11.97 -4.75 16.34
N SER A 349 13.11 -5.43 16.13
CA SER A 349 14.44 -4.79 16.13
C SER A 349 14.78 -4.05 14.84
N GLY A 350 13.99 -4.21 13.77
CA GLY A 350 14.24 -3.59 12.46
C GLY A 350 15.23 -4.35 11.57
N ASP A 351 16.19 -5.08 12.16
CA ASP A 351 17.24 -5.81 11.43
C ASP A 351 16.70 -6.72 10.31
N GLY A 352 15.63 -7.45 10.60
CA GLY A 352 15.01 -8.36 9.64
C GLY A 352 14.45 -7.65 8.41
N MET A 353 13.85 -6.48 8.62
CA MET A 353 13.35 -5.65 7.53
C MET A 353 14.49 -5.09 6.68
N THR A 354 15.58 -4.62 7.31
CA THR A 354 16.79 -4.16 6.61
C THR A 354 17.39 -5.26 5.73
N GLN A 355 17.48 -6.49 6.25
CA GLN A 355 18.00 -7.64 5.52
C GLN A 355 17.11 -8.01 4.33
N GLU A 356 15.80 -8.09 4.51
CA GLU A 356 14.87 -8.44 3.42
C GLU A 356 14.79 -7.36 2.33
N ILE A 357 14.86 -6.07 2.68
CA ILE A 357 14.96 -5.00 1.67
C ILE A 357 16.25 -5.13 0.87
N TYR A 358 17.40 -5.31 1.52
CA TYR A 358 18.66 -5.51 0.79
C TYR A 358 18.59 -6.73 -0.14
N LYS A 359 18.16 -7.87 0.39
CA LYS A 359 18.03 -9.13 -0.36
C LYS A 359 17.11 -8.95 -1.56
N GLY A 360 15.93 -8.36 -1.38
CA GLY A 360 14.99 -8.08 -2.44
C GLY A 360 15.57 -7.18 -3.54
N PHE A 361 16.11 -6.01 -3.19
CA PHE A 361 16.67 -5.08 -4.18
C PHE A 361 17.94 -5.59 -4.86
N SER A 362 18.81 -6.32 -4.15
CA SER A 362 19.98 -6.97 -4.77
C SER A 362 19.56 -8.02 -5.81
N GLY A 363 18.48 -8.77 -5.54
CA GLY A 363 17.89 -9.71 -6.48
C GLY A 363 17.31 -9.06 -7.74
N LEU A 364 16.81 -7.83 -7.64
CA LEU A 364 16.28 -7.08 -8.79
C LEU A 364 17.39 -6.66 -9.78
N VAL A 365 18.53 -6.20 -9.27
CA VAL A 365 19.63 -5.64 -10.08
C VAL A 365 20.59 -6.72 -10.58
N GLY A 366 20.76 -7.82 -9.84
CA GLY A 366 21.72 -8.88 -10.15
C GLY A 366 23.15 -8.60 -9.67
N ASP A 367 23.90 -9.67 -9.40
CA ASP A 367 25.36 -9.75 -9.14
C ASP A 367 25.98 -8.72 -8.16
N VAL A 368 25.27 -8.41 -7.07
CA VAL A 368 25.97 -7.99 -5.84
C VAL A 368 26.33 -9.25 -5.06
N PRO A 369 27.61 -9.50 -4.71
CA PRO A 369 28.01 -10.69 -3.96
C PRO A 369 27.08 -10.92 -2.77
N SER A 370 26.42 -12.07 -2.75
CA SER A 370 25.49 -12.49 -1.70
C SER A 370 26.19 -12.89 -0.40
N ASP A 371 27.31 -12.22 -0.08
CA ASP A 371 27.90 -12.31 1.24
C ASP A 371 26.79 -11.97 2.25
N ALA A 372 26.63 -12.80 3.28
CA ALA A 372 25.56 -12.63 4.24
C ALA A 372 25.52 -11.18 4.76
N VAL A 373 24.36 -10.54 4.67
CA VAL A 373 24.12 -9.28 5.36
C VAL A 373 24.11 -9.59 6.85
N THR A 374 25.12 -9.10 7.54
CA THR A 374 25.18 -9.13 9.00
C THR A 374 24.65 -7.81 9.53
N VAL A 375 24.19 -7.79 10.79
CA VAL A 375 23.77 -6.55 11.46
C VAL A 375 24.86 -5.47 11.42
N GLY A 376 26.14 -5.85 11.40
CA GLY A 376 27.26 -4.91 11.38
C GLY A 376 27.61 -4.29 10.03
N ASN A 377 27.12 -4.82 8.91
CA ASN A 377 27.42 -4.30 7.56
C ASN A 377 26.17 -3.98 6.72
N SER A 378 24.97 -4.10 7.28
CA SER A 378 23.71 -3.90 6.56
C SER A 378 23.54 -2.48 6.02
N VAL A 379 23.84 -1.46 6.83
CA VAL A 379 23.74 -0.04 6.43
C VAL A 379 24.68 0.26 5.27
N MET A 380 25.97 -0.06 5.41
CA MET A 380 26.97 0.15 4.35
C MET A 380 26.59 -0.56 3.04
N LYS A 381 26.07 -1.80 3.13
CA LYS A 381 25.64 -2.55 1.96
C LYS A 381 24.42 -1.94 1.27
N LEU A 382 23.48 -1.38 2.04
CA LEU A 382 22.33 -0.65 1.49
C LEU A 382 22.75 0.66 0.83
N GLU A 383 23.70 1.37 1.42
CA GLU A 383 24.26 2.60 0.84
C GLU A 383 24.95 2.32 -0.50
N GLN A 384 25.82 1.29 -0.55
CA GLN A 384 26.46 0.85 -1.79
C GLN A 384 25.45 0.43 -2.87
N LEU A 385 24.40 -0.30 -2.50
CA LEU A 385 23.36 -0.70 -3.44
C LEU A 385 22.56 0.51 -3.94
N SER A 386 22.28 1.48 -3.06
CA SER A 386 21.60 2.73 -3.40
C SER A 386 22.41 3.58 -4.38
N GLU A 387 23.70 3.76 -4.12
CA GLU A 387 24.63 4.43 -5.02
C GLU A 387 24.68 3.75 -6.38
N ASN A 388 24.74 2.41 -6.42
CA ASN A 388 24.76 1.64 -7.67
C ASN A 388 23.46 1.84 -8.47
N LEU A 389 22.29 1.83 -7.81
CA LEU A 389 21.00 2.04 -8.46
C LEU A 389 20.93 3.40 -9.19
N ILE A 390 21.41 4.45 -8.52
CA ILE A 390 21.38 5.82 -9.07
C ILE A 390 22.51 6.04 -10.08
N SER A 391 23.75 5.69 -9.75
CA SER A 391 24.93 5.95 -10.59
C SER A 391 24.93 5.17 -11.92
N GLN A 392 24.35 3.96 -11.93
CA GLN A 392 24.17 3.18 -13.17
C GLN A 392 22.98 3.67 -14.01
N GLY A 393 22.26 4.71 -13.54
CA GLY A 393 21.10 5.27 -14.21
C GLY A 393 19.98 4.25 -14.36
N LEU A 394 19.80 3.35 -13.39
CA LEU A 394 18.74 2.33 -13.46
C LEU A 394 17.35 2.94 -13.24
N VAL A 395 17.26 4.04 -12.48
CA VAL A 395 16.03 4.82 -12.35
C VAL A 395 15.80 5.62 -13.64
N LYS A 396 14.76 5.28 -14.39
CA LYS A 396 14.44 5.86 -15.71
C LYS A 396 13.25 6.83 -15.71
N ARG A 397 12.44 6.81 -14.65
CA ARG A 397 11.27 7.67 -14.48
C ARG A 397 11.47 8.56 -13.27
N ASP A 398 10.79 9.70 -13.26
CA ASP A 398 10.82 10.56 -12.07
C ASP A 398 10.22 9.79 -10.89
N LEU A 399 10.87 9.90 -9.74
CA LEU A 399 10.54 9.12 -8.55
C LEU A 399 10.34 10.05 -7.36
N VAL A 400 9.27 9.83 -6.61
CA VAL A 400 9.07 10.45 -5.29
C VAL A 400 8.76 9.39 -4.26
N LEU A 401 9.47 9.43 -3.15
CA LEU A 401 9.20 8.65 -1.95
C LEU A 401 8.76 9.60 -0.84
N THR A 402 7.65 9.30 -0.18
CA THR A 402 7.16 10.11 0.95
C THR A 402 7.46 9.42 2.26
N ALA A 403 7.98 10.15 3.24
CA ALA A 403 8.19 9.64 4.59
C ALA A 403 7.86 10.72 5.64
N THR A 404 7.59 10.28 6.87
CA THR A 404 7.31 11.20 7.98
C THR A 404 8.49 11.25 8.93
N ALA A 405 9.05 12.43 9.18
CA ALA A 405 10.07 12.64 10.20
C ALA A 405 9.41 12.84 11.57
N ILE A 406 9.54 11.82 12.44
CA ILE A 406 8.98 11.82 13.80
C ILE A 406 9.87 12.58 14.79
N ALA A 407 11.18 12.59 14.55
CA ALA A 407 12.14 13.39 15.29
C ALA A 407 13.19 14.00 14.35
N LYS A 408 13.71 15.17 14.71
CA LYS A 408 14.67 15.94 13.92
C LYS A 408 15.46 16.87 14.81
N ASN A 409 16.75 17.06 14.51
CA ASN A 409 17.60 18.00 15.24
C ASN A 409 17.37 19.46 14.81
N ARG A 410 16.99 19.68 13.55
CA ARG A 410 16.68 21.00 12.99
C ARG A 410 15.16 21.22 12.97
N SER A 411 14.68 22.18 13.76
CA SER A 411 13.25 22.49 13.88
C SER A 411 12.61 23.08 12.62
N SER A 412 13.42 23.67 11.72
CA SER A 412 12.95 24.27 10.47
C SER A 412 12.60 23.23 9.39
N LEU A 413 13.04 21.98 9.54
CA LEU A 413 12.66 20.92 8.59
C LEU A 413 11.20 20.53 8.84
N PRO A 414 10.36 20.42 7.80
CA PRO A 414 9.01 19.87 7.93
C PRO A 414 9.03 18.42 8.43
N SER A 415 7.88 17.93 8.89
CA SER A 415 7.75 16.51 9.27
C SER A 415 7.27 15.64 8.11
N ASP A 416 6.53 16.20 7.16
CA ASP A 416 6.16 15.59 5.90
C ASP A 416 7.23 15.87 4.84
N LEU A 417 7.98 14.85 4.43
CA LEU A 417 9.11 14.99 3.52
C LEU A 417 8.85 14.26 2.20
N TYR A 418 9.25 14.90 1.10
CA TYR A 418 9.23 14.37 -0.26
C TYR A 418 10.66 14.17 -0.74
N PHE A 419 11.10 12.92 -0.79
CA PHE A 419 12.40 12.55 -1.36
C PHE A 419 12.21 12.31 -2.84
N PHE A 420 12.86 13.09 -3.69
CA PHE A 420 12.60 13.05 -5.13
C PHE A 420 13.86 12.84 -5.95
N PHE A 421 13.72 12.19 -7.09
CA PHE A 421 14.77 11.97 -8.08
C PHE A 421 14.21 12.28 -9.46
N ALA A 422 14.78 13.28 -10.13
CA ALA A 422 14.44 13.61 -11.51
C ALA A 422 15.25 12.70 -12.45
N ALA A 423 14.59 11.91 -13.28
CA ALA A 423 15.27 11.08 -14.28
C ALA A 423 15.79 11.90 -15.47
N ASN A 424 15.19 13.07 -15.71
CA ASN A 424 15.64 14.03 -16.72
C ASN A 424 15.72 15.44 -16.12
N GLU A 425 16.93 16.00 -16.04
CA GLU A 425 17.18 17.33 -15.48
C GLU A 425 16.56 18.47 -16.29
N ASP A 426 16.25 18.24 -17.57
CA ASP A 426 15.60 19.23 -18.44
C ASP A 426 14.10 19.42 -18.13
N GLN A 427 13.51 18.56 -17.30
CA GLN A 427 12.12 18.69 -16.89
C GLN A 427 11.91 19.70 -15.76
N PRO A 428 10.69 20.28 -15.63
CA PRO A 428 10.38 21.19 -14.54
C PRO A 428 10.60 20.52 -13.17
N GLN A 429 11.42 21.16 -12.34
CA GLN A 429 11.68 20.74 -10.96
C GLN A 429 10.38 20.79 -10.12
N PRO A 430 10.22 19.88 -9.15
CA PRO A 430 9.02 19.83 -8.34
C PRO A 430 8.90 21.04 -7.40
N ARG A 431 7.67 21.44 -7.11
CA ARG A 431 7.36 22.59 -6.25
C ARG A 431 7.17 22.20 -4.78
N TYR A 432 8.08 21.39 -4.24
CA TYR A 432 7.98 20.89 -2.86
C TYR A 432 8.40 21.90 -1.79
N GLY A 433 9.14 22.96 -2.17
CA GLY A 433 9.67 23.94 -1.22
C GLY A 433 10.59 23.27 -0.19
N THR A 434 10.44 23.62 1.08
CA THR A 434 11.27 23.08 2.17
C THR A 434 10.98 21.61 2.52
N ARG A 435 9.93 21.01 1.94
CA ARG A 435 9.59 19.58 2.12
C ARG A 435 10.36 18.68 1.15
N GLY A 436 10.90 19.24 0.06
CA GLY A 436 11.58 18.50 -0.98
C GLY A 436 13.04 18.23 -0.63
N ILE A 437 13.44 16.97 -0.75
CA ILE A 437 14.83 16.52 -0.60
C ILE A 437 15.24 15.84 -1.90
N ASP A 438 16.21 16.44 -2.59
CA ASP A 438 16.75 15.94 -3.84
C ASP A 438 17.69 14.75 -3.58
N MET A 439 17.28 13.56 -4.01
CA MET A 439 18.01 12.31 -3.83
C MET A 439 19.24 12.21 -4.73
N GLN A 440 19.36 13.02 -5.79
CA GLN A 440 20.59 13.04 -6.59
C GLN A 440 21.80 13.54 -5.79
N ARG A 441 21.56 14.32 -4.73
CA ARG A 441 22.60 14.84 -3.83
C ARG A 441 23.02 13.86 -2.74
N HIS A 442 22.18 12.85 -2.49
CA HIS A 442 22.33 11.85 -1.44
C HIS A 442 22.01 10.45 -2.00
N PRO A 443 22.68 10.01 -3.09
CA PRO A 443 22.31 8.78 -3.79
C PRO A 443 22.44 7.54 -2.92
N GLU A 444 23.35 7.55 -1.94
CA GLU A 444 23.56 6.49 -0.96
C GLU A 444 22.35 6.28 -0.03
N GLN A 445 21.45 7.26 0.07
CA GLN A 445 20.33 7.21 1.01
C GLN A 445 19.05 6.62 0.41
N LEU A 446 18.99 6.29 -0.89
CA LEU A 446 17.75 5.82 -1.54
C LEU A 446 17.06 4.69 -0.78
N LEU A 447 17.76 3.58 -0.50
CA LEU A 447 17.15 2.44 0.18
C LEU A 447 16.97 2.68 1.69
N ASN A 448 17.77 3.55 2.30
CA ASN A 448 17.52 4.01 3.67
C ASN A 448 16.23 4.83 3.77
N ILE A 449 15.92 5.65 2.75
CA ILE A 449 14.65 6.36 2.63
C ILE A 449 13.50 5.38 2.40
N VAL A 450 13.67 4.36 1.56
CA VAL A 450 12.67 3.29 1.38
C VAL A 450 12.39 2.57 2.71
N LEU A 451 13.44 2.23 3.48
CA LEU A 451 13.30 1.64 4.82
C LEU A 451 12.52 2.55 5.78
N GLY A 452 12.91 3.83 5.87
CA GLY A 452 12.20 4.82 6.69
C GLY A 452 10.73 4.97 6.28
N SER A 453 10.48 5.13 4.98
CA SER A 453 9.14 5.26 4.40
C SER A 453 8.26 4.03 4.66
N SER A 454 8.83 2.84 4.77
CA SER A 454 8.12 1.56 5.02
C SER A 454 8.09 1.11 6.48
N SER A 455 8.70 1.87 7.39
CA SER A 455 8.77 1.53 8.81
C SER A 455 7.45 1.83 9.54
N ILE A 456 6.59 0.82 9.62
CA ILE A 456 5.30 0.86 10.33
C ILE A 456 5.55 1.08 11.84
N TYR A 457 5.62 2.32 12.27
CA TYR A 457 5.89 2.66 13.67
C TYR A 457 4.63 2.46 14.56
N PRO A 458 4.73 1.87 15.76
CA PRO A 458 5.93 1.38 16.47
C PRO A 458 6.20 -0.13 16.30
N VAL A 459 5.68 -0.77 15.24
CA VAL A 459 6.00 -2.18 14.95
C VAL A 459 7.50 -2.30 14.62
N PHE A 460 8.00 -1.43 13.74
CA PHE A 460 9.40 -1.30 13.38
C PHE A 460 9.97 0.02 13.93
N PRO A 461 11.27 0.07 14.26
CA PRO A 461 11.94 1.30 14.70
C PRO A 461 11.90 2.37 13.60
N ALA A 462 11.99 3.64 14.00
CA ALA A 462 12.26 4.71 13.06
C ALA A 462 13.66 4.54 12.47
N HIS A 463 13.82 4.89 11.19
CA HIS A 463 15.10 4.81 10.50
C HIS A 463 15.81 6.17 10.53
N GLU A 464 17.05 6.19 10.99
CA GLU A 464 17.84 7.42 11.08
C GLU A 464 18.53 7.73 9.76
N LEU A 465 18.39 8.97 9.28
CA LEU A 465 19.23 9.53 8.24
C LEU A 465 20.11 10.63 8.83
N PHE A 466 21.38 10.61 8.47
CA PHE A 466 22.38 11.60 8.83
C PHE A 466 22.80 12.38 7.60
N ASP A 467 23.18 13.65 7.80
CA ASP A 467 23.66 14.56 6.75
C ASP A 467 22.64 14.84 5.63
N VAL A 468 21.37 14.50 5.86
CA VAL A 468 20.24 14.74 4.96
C VAL A 468 19.20 15.67 5.63
N PRO A 469 18.77 16.77 4.97
CA PRO A 469 19.17 17.21 3.63
C PRO A 469 20.52 17.94 3.56
N ASN A 470 21.09 18.36 4.70
CA ASN A 470 22.40 19.01 4.75
C ASN A 470 23.30 18.33 5.78
N GLN A 471 24.62 18.51 5.61
CA GLN A 471 25.61 18.05 6.58
C GLN A 471 25.28 18.53 8.00
N GLY A 472 25.32 17.61 8.96
CA GLY A 472 24.96 17.80 10.36
C GLY A 472 23.47 17.63 10.66
N ASP A 473 22.59 17.48 9.68
CA ASP A 473 21.17 17.18 9.92
C ASP A 473 20.99 15.71 10.35
N ARG A 474 20.04 15.48 11.25
CA ARG A 474 19.61 14.15 11.68
C ARG A 474 18.09 14.11 11.69
N ILE A 475 17.52 13.16 10.95
CA ILE A 475 16.07 12.94 10.85
C ILE A 475 15.76 11.47 11.13
N GLU A 476 14.73 11.24 11.94
CA GLU A 476 14.19 9.91 12.23
C GLU A 476 12.92 9.70 11.40
N LEU A 477 13.01 8.86 10.38
CA LEU A 477 11.93 8.56 9.45
C LEU A 477 11.07 7.39 9.92
N VAL A 478 9.77 7.55 9.77
CA VAL A 478 8.77 6.50 9.89
C VAL A 478 7.86 6.51 8.66
N ASP A 479 6.92 5.56 8.66
CA ASP A 479 5.95 5.37 7.58
C ASP A 479 5.40 6.70 7.03
N GLY A 480 5.52 6.88 5.71
CA GLY A 480 4.97 8.06 5.03
C GLY A 480 3.46 8.17 5.19
N GLY A 481 2.76 7.06 5.39
CA GLY A 481 1.33 6.96 5.62
C GLY A 481 0.79 7.81 6.76
N PHE A 482 1.63 8.16 7.75
CA PHE A 482 1.23 9.11 8.80
C PHE A 482 0.84 10.49 8.25
N ALA A 483 1.51 10.98 7.21
CA ALA A 483 1.18 12.23 6.52
C ALA A 483 0.49 11.99 5.17
N HIS A 484 1.00 11.03 4.40
CA HIS A 484 0.62 10.72 3.03
C HIS A 484 0.53 9.21 2.80
N ASN A 485 -0.66 8.64 2.94
CA ASN A 485 -0.97 7.24 2.63
C ASN A 485 -1.31 7.05 1.16
N ALA A 486 -1.84 8.08 0.49
CA ALA A 486 -2.04 8.12 -0.95
C ALA A 486 -1.46 9.44 -1.47
N PRO A 487 -0.12 9.52 -1.71
CA PRO A 487 0.64 10.77 -1.88
C PRO A 487 0.36 11.51 -3.20
N LEU A 488 -0.91 11.87 -3.43
CA LEU A 488 -1.38 12.63 -4.57
C LEU A 488 -0.78 14.03 -4.60
N GLU A 489 -0.59 14.66 -3.45
CA GLU A 489 0.00 16.00 -3.36
C GLU A 489 1.39 16.02 -4.00
N ALA A 490 2.21 15.00 -3.75
CA ALA A 490 3.53 14.89 -4.36
C ALA A 490 3.45 14.87 -5.89
N ALA A 491 2.55 14.04 -6.45
CA ALA A 491 2.36 13.98 -7.90
C ALA A 491 1.90 15.32 -8.49
N VAL A 492 0.93 15.99 -7.85
CA VAL A 492 0.37 17.27 -8.30
C VAL A 492 1.41 18.40 -8.22
N LEU A 493 2.21 18.45 -7.15
CA LEU A 493 3.25 19.46 -6.98
C LEU A 493 4.42 19.30 -7.96
N TRP A 494 4.59 18.12 -8.54
CA TRP A 494 5.49 17.91 -9.67
C TRP A 494 4.80 18.07 -11.04
N GLY A 495 3.53 18.49 -11.08
CA GLY A 495 2.85 18.81 -12.34
C GLY A 495 2.28 17.61 -13.08
N ALA A 496 1.97 16.51 -12.37
CA ALA A 496 1.08 15.50 -12.92
C ALA A 496 -0.28 16.14 -13.29
N THR A 497 -0.86 15.76 -14.43
CA THR A 497 -2.22 16.18 -14.82
C THR A 497 -3.21 15.01 -14.77
N HIS A 498 -2.69 13.79 -14.91
CA HIS A 498 -3.42 12.54 -14.82
C HIS A 498 -2.70 11.62 -13.83
N VAL A 499 -3.46 10.96 -12.97
CA VAL A 499 -2.91 10.08 -11.93
C VAL A 499 -3.62 8.74 -11.98
N VAL A 500 -2.88 7.65 -12.09
CA VAL A 500 -3.37 6.32 -11.74
C VAL A 500 -2.96 6.06 -10.30
N LEU A 501 -3.95 5.96 -9.40
CA LEU A 501 -3.72 5.70 -7.98
C LEU A 501 -4.07 4.24 -7.69
N ILE A 502 -3.13 3.45 -7.19
CA ILE A 502 -3.39 2.10 -6.69
C ILE A 502 -3.46 2.14 -5.16
N ASP A 503 -4.68 2.07 -4.63
CA ASP A 503 -4.96 2.11 -3.20
C ASP A 503 -4.96 0.70 -2.59
N ALA A 504 -3.81 0.32 -2.02
CA ALA A 504 -3.58 -0.95 -1.35
C ALA A 504 -4.27 -1.06 0.01
N ALA A 505 -4.75 0.04 0.60
CA ALA A 505 -5.38 0.02 1.92
C ALA A 505 -6.49 1.09 2.03
N PRO A 506 -7.58 0.94 1.25
CA PRO A 506 -8.65 1.93 1.21
C PRO A 506 -9.30 2.09 2.59
N ALA A 507 -9.67 3.33 2.93
CA ALA A 507 -10.26 3.66 4.22
C ALA A 507 -11.60 2.93 4.40
N GLN A 508 -11.70 2.08 5.44
CA GLN A 508 -12.94 1.40 5.80
C GLN A 508 -13.65 2.17 6.92
N LEU A 509 -14.91 2.58 6.69
CA LEU A 509 -15.80 3.07 7.73
C LEU A 509 -16.22 1.89 8.60
N ARG A 510 -15.95 1.94 9.90
CA ARG A 510 -16.42 0.94 10.87
C ARG A 510 -17.54 1.49 11.73
N ASP A 511 -18.65 0.74 11.80
CA ASP A 511 -19.64 0.90 12.85
C ASP A 511 -19.09 0.36 14.17
N GLY A 512 -19.30 1.12 15.25
CA GLY A 512 -18.62 0.93 16.52
C GLY A 512 -19.62 0.81 17.64
N THR A 513 -19.44 -0.21 18.46
CA THR A 513 -20.36 -0.62 19.52
C THR A 513 -19.71 -0.57 20.91
N ASN A 514 -18.37 -0.52 20.97
CA ASN A 514 -17.61 -0.60 22.22
C ASN A 514 -16.45 0.41 22.28
N LEU A 515 -15.75 0.44 23.42
CA LEU A 515 -14.62 1.35 23.66
C LEU A 515 -13.47 1.12 22.68
N ALA A 516 -13.14 -0.14 22.35
CA ALA A 516 -12.08 -0.44 21.39
C ALA A 516 -12.42 0.12 20.00
N ASP A 517 -13.67 -0.03 19.55
CA ASP A 517 -14.14 0.57 18.31
C ASP A 517 -14.06 2.11 18.35
N SER A 518 -14.38 2.70 19.50
CA SER A 518 -14.32 4.16 19.69
C SER A 518 -12.88 4.69 19.64
N MET A 519 -11.92 3.98 20.24
CA MET A 519 -10.49 4.31 20.14
C MET A 519 -9.98 4.16 18.71
N LEU A 520 -10.35 3.07 18.02
CA LEU A 520 -9.98 2.85 16.62
C LEU A 520 -10.58 3.91 15.68
N ARG A 521 -11.82 4.35 15.94
CA ARG A 521 -12.46 5.46 15.21
C ARG A 521 -11.77 6.79 15.46
N GLY A 522 -11.42 7.10 16.71
CA GLY A 522 -10.69 8.32 17.05
C GLY A 522 -9.33 8.37 16.36
N PHE A 523 -8.58 7.27 16.41
CA PHE A 523 -7.32 7.13 15.68
C PHE A 523 -7.53 7.26 14.16
N GLY A 524 -8.52 6.55 13.61
CA GLY A 524 -8.86 6.63 12.19
C GLY A 524 -9.25 8.04 11.74
N HIS A 525 -9.93 8.82 12.59
CA HIS A 525 -10.24 10.21 12.31
C HIS A 525 -8.99 11.09 12.28
N LEU A 526 -8.10 10.98 13.28
CA LEU A 526 -6.82 11.72 13.30
C LEU A 526 -5.96 11.36 12.08
N PHE A 527 -5.90 10.07 11.75
CA PHE A 527 -5.23 9.58 10.54
C PHE A 527 -5.84 10.23 9.30
N GLN A 528 -7.18 10.23 9.14
CA GLN A 528 -7.82 10.92 8.00
C GLN A 528 -7.55 12.43 7.96
N GLN A 529 -7.41 13.09 9.12
CA GLN A 529 -7.07 14.52 9.17
C GLN A 529 -5.66 14.81 8.64
N SER A 530 -4.70 13.90 8.85
CA SER A 530 -3.36 14.10 8.30
C SER A 530 -3.32 13.94 6.77
N GLN A 531 -4.24 13.17 6.19
CA GLN A 531 -4.35 12.96 4.73
C GLN A 531 -5.02 14.11 3.95
N LEU A 532 -5.35 15.23 4.59
CA LEU A 532 -6.20 16.26 3.98
C LEU A 532 -5.58 16.92 2.75
N SER A 533 -4.25 17.07 2.71
CA SER A 533 -3.58 17.69 1.57
C SER A 533 -3.65 16.81 0.31
N ASP A 534 -3.54 15.49 0.46
CA ASP A 534 -3.76 14.53 -0.63
C ASP A 534 -5.21 14.56 -1.11
N LYS A 535 -6.17 14.63 -0.17
CA LYS A 535 -7.59 14.74 -0.51
C LYS A 535 -7.89 16.02 -1.30
N ARG A 536 -7.28 17.16 -0.93
CA ARG A 536 -7.40 18.43 -1.67
C ARG A 536 -6.69 18.37 -3.02
N SER A 537 -5.57 17.68 -3.12
CA SER A 537 -4.82 17.52 -4.38
C SER A 537 -5.59 16.68 -5.40
N LYS A 538 -6.43 15.74 -4.92
CA LYS A 538 -7.36 14.98 -5.79
C LYS A 538 -8.29 15.88 -6.60
N ASP A 539 -8.63 17.06 -6.06
CA ASP A 539 -9.46 18.06 -6.72
C ASP A 539 -8.68 18.90 -7.75
N ALA A 540 -7.38 18.71 -7.94
CA ALA A 540 -6.58 19.50 -8.88
C ALA A 540 -6.33 18.80 -10.23
N VAL A 541 -6.53 17.49 -10.29
CA VAL A 541 -6.12 16.63 -11.42
C VAL A 541 -7.13 15.52 -11.68
N MET A 542 -7.00 14.84 -12.82
CA MET A 542 -7.80 13.65 -13.09
C MET A 542 -7.19 12.43 -12.40
N VAL A 543 -7.96 11.71 -11.58
CA VAL A 543 -7.46 10.55 -10.83
C VAL A 543 -8.26 9.30 -11.16
N PHE A 544 -7.57 8.25 -11.59
CA PHE A 544 -8.09 6.90 -11.79
C PHE A 544 -7.67 6.03 -10.59
N THR A 545 -8.57 5.86 -9.63
CA THR A 545 -8.31 5.10 -8.40
C THR A 545 -8.67 3.63 -8.59
N LEU A 546 -7.71 2.73 -8.39
CA LEU A 546 -7.92 1.29 -8.29
C LEU A 546 -7.78 0.86 -6.83
N GLU A 547 -8.90 0.52 -6.20
CA GLU A 547 -8.94 0.10 -4.81
C GLU A 547 -8.73 -1.43 -4.71
N SER A 548 -7.73 -1.83 -3.93
CA SER A 548 -7.48 -3.24 -3.62
C SER A 548 -8.64 -3.87 -2.88
N ARG A 549 -8.92 -5.14 -3.18
CA ARG A 549 -9.88 -5.95 -2.44
C ARG A 549 -9.34 -7.35 -2.23
N PHE A 550 -9.37 -7.78 -0.98
CA PHE A 550 -8.87 -9.08 -0.56
C PHE A 550 -10.01 -9.85 0.08
N GLU A 551 -10.37 -10.98 -0.52
CA GLU A 551 -11.25 -11.98 0.08
C GLU A 551 -10.48 -13.31 0.14
N PRO A 552 -10.06 -13.79 1.34
CA PRO A 552 -10.18 -13.14 2.65
C PRO A 552 -9.27 -11.90 2.82
N LYS A 553 -9.57 -11.04 3.80
CA LYS A 553 -8.81 -9.80 4.04
C LYS A 553 -7.35 -10.10 4.37
N LEU A 554 -6.45 -9.42 3.67
CA LEU A 554 -5.02 -9.44 3.95
C LEU A 554 -4.68 -8.43 5.06
N CYS A 555 -3.85 -8.82 6.03
CA CYS A 555 -3.30 -7.94 7.04
C CYS A 555 -2.05 -7.22 6.50
N VAL A 556 -1.69 -6.08 7.11
CA VAL A 556 -0.50 -5.30 6.71
C VAL A 556 0.83 -6.03 6.98
N LEU A 557 0.81 -7.11 7.78
CA LEU A 557 1.99 -7.94 8.12
C LEU A 557 1.92 -9.36 7.53
N ASP A 558 0.96 -9.64 6.65
CA ASP A 558 0.77 -10.99 6.06
C ASP A 558 1.71 -11.23 4.87
N PHE A 559 3.00 -11.36 5.14
CA PHE A 559 4.02 -11.66 4.13
C PHE A 559 4.17 -13.17 3.85
N ALA A 560 3.15 -13.97 4.12
CA ALA A 560 3.18 -15.38 3.72
C ALA A 560 3.04 -15.49 2.19
N ASN A 561 3.91 -16.26 1.55
CA ASN A 561 3.96 -16.37 0.08
C ASN A 561 2.61 -16.65 -0.58
N VAL A 562 1.76 -17.53 -0.02
CA VAL A 562 0.41 -17.82 -0.55
C VAL A 562 -0.50 -16.59 -0.52
N LEU A 563 -0.40 -15.79 0.53
CA LEU A 563 -1.21 -14.57 0.70
C LEU A 563 -0.70 -13.45 -0.21
N VAL A 564 0.62 -13.31 -0.34
CA VAL A 564 1.28 -12.39 -1.27
C VAL A 564 0.91 -12.74 -2.71
N GLU A 565 1.04 -14.02 -3.10
CA GLU A 565 0.66 -14.53 -4.42
C GLU A 565 -0.81 -14.21 -4.73
N GLN A 566 -1.70 -14.44 -3.75
CA GLN A 566 -3.11 -14.09 -3.90
C GLN A 566 -3.32 -12.58 -4.10
N GLY A 567 -2.56 -11.75 -3.39
CA GLY A 567 -2.58 -10.30 -3.56
C GLY A 567 -2.17 -9.86 -4.96
N ILE A 568 -1.05 -10.39 -5.46
CA ILE A 568 -0.57 -10.15 -6.83
C ILE A 568 -1.62 -10.59 -7.84
N TYR A 569 -2.20 -11.77 -7.67
CA TYR A 569 -3.25 -12.30 -8.54
C TYR A 569 -4.48 -11.37 -8.60
N HIS A 570 -4.99 -10.92 -7.45
CA HIS A 570 -6.13 -10.00 -7.41
C HIS A 570 -5.81 -8.65 -8.05
N GLY A 571 -4.58 -8.15 -7.87
CA GLY A 571 -4.08 -6.97 -8.55
C GLY A 571 -4.21 -7.07 -10.07
N ARG A 572 -3.75 -8.19 -10.64
CA ARG A 572 -3.88 -8.45 -12.09
C ARG A 572 -5.35 -8.54 -12.52
N GLN A 573 -6.13 -9.33 -11.80
CA GLN A 573 -7.52 -9.59 -12.16
C GLN A 573 -8.38 -8.33 -12.15
N ASP A 574 -8.15 -7.42 -11.20
CA ASP A 574 -8.93 -6.19 -11.11
C ASP A 574 -8.62 -5.20 -12.23
N VAL A 575 -7.47 -5.27 -12.88
CA VAL A 575 -7.17 -4.47 -14.08
C VAL A 575 -7.78 -5.12 -15.32
N ILE A 576 -7.69 -6.44 -15.44
CA ILE A 576 -8.18 -7.20 -16.62
C ILE A 576 -9.72 -7.22 -16.68
N ARG A 577 -10.39 -7.37 -15.54
CA ARG A 577 -11.84 -7.55 -15.50
C ARG A 577 -12.58 -6.26 -15.82
N ALA A 578 -13.59 -6.35 -16.67
CA ALA A 578 -14.48 -5.24 -16.96
C ALA A 578 -15.35 -4.86 -15.75
N LEU A 579 -15.75 -5.85 -14.94
CA LEU A 579 -16.62 -5.68 -13.77
C LEU A 579 -16.17 -6.56 -12.61
N ARG A 580 -16.37 -6.09 -11.38
CA ARG A 580 -16.18 -6.84 -10.13
C ARG A 580 -17.21 -6.41 -9.08
N HIS A 581 -17.42 -7.21 -8.03
CA HIS A 581 -18.24 -6.79 -6.88
C HIS A 581 -17.66 -5.54 -6.21
N GLN A 582 -18.30 -4.97 -5.21
CA GLN A 582 -17.71 -3.85 -4.46
C GLN A 582 -18.17 -3.92 -3.00
N ASP A 583 -17.26 -3.73 -2.04
CA ASP A 583 -17.53 -3.99 -0.62
C ASP A 583 -18.65 -3.10 -0.05
N ASN A 584 -18.80 -1.90 -0.62
CA ASN A 584 -19.81 -0.91 -0.21
C ASN A 584 -21.09 -0.96 -1.06
N PHE A 585 -21.25 -1.97 -1.91
CA PHE A 585 -22.41 -2.15 -2.77
C PHE A 585 -23.06 -3.51 -2.52
N PRO A 586 -24.35 -3.67 -2.85
CA PRO A 586 -25.02 -4.97 -2.77
C PRO A 586 -24.22 -6.08 -3.46
N PRO A 587 -24.14 -7.29 -2.87
CA PRO A 587 -23.29 -8.37 -3.36
C PRO A 587 -23.70 -8.91 -4.73
N ASP A 588 -24.88 -8.56 -5.25
CA ASP A 588 -25.34 -8.85 -6.60
C ASP A 588 -24.91 -7.79 -7.63
N GLN A 589 -24.40 -6.63 -7.18
CA GLN A 589 -24.02 -5.53 -8.06
C GLN A 589 -22.55 -5.63 -8.51
N LEU A 590 -22.35 -5.79 -9.82
CA LEU A 590 -21.05 -5.77 -10.48
C LEU A 590 -20.77 -4.38 -11.07
N LEU A 591 -19.63 -3.79 -10.71
CA LEU A 591 -19.21 -2.45 -11.13
C LEU A 591 -17.80 -2.47 -11.71
N PRO A 592 -17.48 -1.53 -12.62
CA PRO A 592 -16.11 -1.39 -13.11
C PRO A 592 -15.11 -1.07 -11.97
N PRO A 593 -13.87 -1.54 -12.10
CA PRO A 593 -12.90 -1.55 -11.01
C PRO A 593 -12.31 -0.17 -10.67
N PHE A 594 -12.11 0.70 -11.67
CA PHE A 594 -11.52 2.02 -11.46
C PHE A 594 -12.60 3.05 -11.12
N ILE A 595 -12.28 3.92 -10.17
CA ILE A 595 -13.07 5.11 -9.81
C ILE A 595 -12.38 6.33 -10.42
N VAL A 596 -13.10 7.07 -11.24
CA VAL A 596 -12.67 8.31 -11.86
C VAL A 596 -13.08 9.47 -10.97
N THR A 597 -12.11 10.28 -10.57
CA THR A 597 -12.34 11.58 -9.93
C THR A 597 -11.86 12.66 -10.88
N TYR A 598 -12.74 13.61 -11.18
CA TYR A 598 -12.43 14.78 -11.98
C TYR A 598 -11.96 15.90 -11.06
N GLY A 599 -10.84 16.54 -11.41
CA GLY A 599 -10.42 17.76 -10.74
C GLY A 599 -11.49 18.87 -10.88
N GLN A 600 -11.49 19.80 -9.92
CA GLN A 600 -12.26 21.03 -9.99
C GLN A 600 -11.83 21.82 -11.22
N PRO A 601 -12.79 22.39 -11.98
CA PRO A 601 -12.47 23.23 -13.10
C PRO A 601 -11.64 24.43 -12.64
N ARG A 602 -10.50 24.66 -13.29
CA ARG A 602 -9.73 25.90 -13.12
C ARG A 602 -10.34 26.96 -14.04
N PHE A 603 -10.73 28.08 -13.46
CA PHE A 603 -11.15 29.26 -14.22
C PHE A 603 -9.91 30.13 -14.42
N GLU A 604 -9.50 30.29 -15.67
CA GLU A 604 -8.44 31.24 -16.03
C GLU A 604 -9.06 32.57 -16.42
N ASP A 605 -8.55 33.66 -15.84
CA ASP A 605 -8.96 35.00 -16.23
C ASP A 605 -8.41 35.29 -17.63
N ILE A 606 -9.29 35.25 -18.64
CA ILE A 606 -8.95 35.54 -20.04
C ILE A 606 -8.52 37.01 -20.22
N VAL A 607 -8.80 37.87 -19.23
CA VAL A 607 -8.27 39.23 -19.18
C VAL A 607 -6.84 39.18 -18.63
N ALA A 608 -5.90 38.74 -19.47
CA ALA A 608 -4.49 39.06 -19.26
C ALA A 608 -4.36 40.58 -19.08
N PRO A 609 -3.47 41.07 -18.20
CA PRO A 609 -3.22 42.51 -18.10
C PRO A 609 -2.81 42.97 -19.48
N VAL A 610 -3.65 43.79 -20.11
CA VAL A 610 -3.32 44.49 -21.34
C VAL A 610 -1.99 45.15 -21.07
N LYS A 611 -0.92 44.59 -21.65
CA LYS A 611 0.41 45.16 -21.67
C LYS A 611 0.21 46.62 -22.06
N SER A 612 0.58 47.52 -21.15
CA SER A 612 0.49 48.97 -21.31
C SER A 612 1.45 49.44 -22.41
N VAL A 613 1.18 49.06 -23.66
CA VAL A 613 1.96 49.39 -24.87
C VAL A 613 1.18 50.41 -25.71
N LEU A 614 0.32 51.22 -25.08
CA LEU A 614 -0.37 52.33 -25.75
C LEU A 614 -0.26 53.66 -25.01
N LEU A 615 0.77 53.80 -24.16
CA LEU A 615 1.25 55.12 -23.78
C LEU A 615 2.77 55.14 -23.96
N GLY A 616 3.19 55.62 -25.12
CA GLY A 616 4.49 56.25 -25.31
C GLY A 616 4.29 57.53 -26.14
N PRO A 617 5.22 58.49 -26.10
CA PRO A 617 6.41 58.59 -25.26
C PRO A 617 6.16 59.25 -23.90
#